data_AF-A0A016VDZ3-F1
#
_entry.id   AF-A0A016VDZ3-F1
#
_cell.length_a   1.000
_cell.length_b   1.000
_cell.length_c   1.000
_cell.angle_alpha   90.00
_cell.angle_beta   90.00
_cell.angle_gamma   90.00
#
_symmetry.space_group_name_H-M   'P 1'
#
loop_
_entity.id
_entity.type
_entity.pdbx_description
1 polymer ?
#
loop_
_entity_poly.entity_id
_entity_poly.type
_entity_poly.pdbx_seq_one_letter_code
_entity_poly.pdbx_strand_id
1 'polypeptide(L)'
;MFFRRHCIIASILNRYDYILFLDADIGVVNPNRTIEEYIEDSIDIVFYDRFYTFEVMAGTYLVKNTDWSRDFLNGWANYEYRLPHSFHGSDNGALNIYLVEWITPSRDIELDVCRRIWSRSRDWDGVFTFTACVRDILGDQTKYGNIKILKKGTGWARDSFLTNAKWNPARDFMLHDMKVKYRRFYRTLSLVSPMRTVEMHSWYNPFAGDFRLDLCRPGNSSWSYDNYLIVPVYKLEERFRQKYLEVHFEKLRTLGRVKKFFENSSLHTMISLDRNKEI
;
A
#
# COMPACT_ATOMS: atom_id res chain seq x y z
N MET A 1 -0.12 9.16 -15.57
CA MET A 1 -1.51 8.81 -15.17
C MET A 1 -1.64 8.63 -13.66
N PHE A 2 -0.70 7.92 -13.01
CA PHE A 2 -0.74 7.68 -11.56
C PHE A 2 -0.82 8.96 -10.71
N PHE A 3 0.08 9.94 -10.86
CA PHE A 3 0.02 11.17 -10.05
C PHE A 3 -1.24 12.02 -10.24
N ARG A 4 -1.79 12.04 -11.46
CA ARG A 4 -3.00 12.79 -11.80
C ARG A 4 -4.19 12.43 -10.92
N ARG A 5 -4.26 11.18 -10.45
CA ARG A 5 -5.37 10.74 -9.57
C ARG A 5 -5.42 11.53 -8.27
N HIS A 6 -4.26 11.84 -7.67
CA HIS A 6 -4.19 12.61 -6.42
C HIS A 6 -4.57 14.08 -6.63
N CYS A 7 -4.17 14.66 -7.77
CA CYS A 7 -4.62 16.00 -8.20
C CYS A 7 -6.14 16.06 -8.39
N ILE A 8 -6.74 15.04 -9.04
CA ILE A 8 -8.19 14.95 -9.21
C ILE A 8 -8.89 14.88 -7.85
N ILE A 9 -8.43 14.01 -6.94
CA ILE A 9 -9.00 13.90 -5.59
C ILE A 9 -8.91 15.25 -4.87
N ALA A 10 -7.75 15.90 -4.86
CA ALA A 10 -7.57 17.22 -4.24
C ALA A 10 -8.56 18.27 -4.82
N SER A 11 -8.79 18.25 -6.13
CA SER A 11 -9.65 19.19 -6.84
C SER A 11 -11.14 19.03 -6.55
N ILE A 12 -11.59 17.81 -6.24
CA ILE A 12 -13.01 17.51 -5.98
C ILE A 12 -13.32 17.32 -4.50
N LEU A 13 -12.31 17.23 -3.64
CA LEU A 13 -12.46 16.95 -2.21
C LEU A 13 -13.40 17.92 -1.49
N ASN A 14 -13.42 19.20 -1.90
CA ASN A 14 -14.30 20.21 -1.31
C ASN A 14 -15.81 19.96 -1.51
N ARG A 15 -16.20 18.99 -2.36
CA ARG A 15 -17.59 18.63 -2.65
C ARG A 15 -18.12 17.49 -1.78
N TYR A 16 -17.28 16.89 -0.94
CA TYR A 16 -17.60 15.72 -0.13
C TYR A 16 -17.06 15.92 1.28
N ASP A 17 -17.59 15.23 2.29
CA ASP A 17 -16.98 15.25 3.63
C ASP A 17 -15.71 14.38 3.67
N TYR A 18 -15.76 13.25 2.97
CA TYR A 18 -14.67 12.31 2.81
C TYR A 18 -14.65 11.75 1.39
N ILE A 19 -13.47 11.38 0.91
CA ILE A 19 -13.29 10.56 -0.29
C ILE A 19 -12.48 9.32 0.07
N LEU A 20 -13.00 8.15 -0.29
CA LEU A 20 -12.20 6.93 -0.38
C LEU A 20 -11.69 6.79 -1.82
N PHE A 21 -10.37 6.92 -2.01
CA PHE A 21 -9.73 6.60 -3.28
C PHE A 21 -9.51 5.07 -3.38
N LEU A 22 -9.79 4.47 -4.53
CA LEU A 22 -9.59 3.04 -4.80
C LEU A 22 -9.02 2.82 -6.21
N ASP A 23 -8.03 1.95 -6.32
CA ASP A 23 -7.62 1.35 -7.59
C ASP A 23 -8.71 0.43 -8.13
N ALA A 24 -8.77 0.32 -9.46
CA ALA A 24 -9.83 -0.40 -10.17
C ALA A 24 -9.84 -1.92 -9.94
N ASP A 25 -8.81 -2.46 -9.28
CA ASP A 25 -8.67 -3.87 -8.93
C ASP A 25 -8.84 -4.14 -7.42
N ILE A 26 -9.47 -3.21 -6.70
CA ILE A 26 -9.98 -3.41 -5.34
C ILE A 26 -11.47 -3.71 -5.42
N GLY A 27 -11.88 -4.88 -4.95
CA GLY A 27 -13.28 -5.32 -4.91
C GLY A 27 -13.80 -5.48 -3.48
N VAL A 28 -15.00 -4.96 -3.21
CA VAL A 28 -15.74 -5.24 -1.97
C VAL A 28 -16.12 -6.71 -1.96
N VAL A 29 -15.78 -7.42 -0.88
CA VAL A 29 -16.22 -8.81 -0.67
C VAL A 29 -17.25 -8.93 0.45
N ASN A 30 -17.31 -7.95 1.35
CA ASN A 30 -18.23 -7.97 2.48
C ASN A 30 -19.03 -6.65 2.54
N PRO A 31 -20.30 -6.65 2.10
CA PRO A 31 -21.15 -5.46 2.13
C PRO A 31 -21.65 -5.09 3.53
N ASN A 32 -21.40 -5.94 4.55
CA ASN A 32 -21.82 -5.68 5.92
C ASN A 32 -20.80 -4.89 6.75
N ARG A 33 -19.65 -4.52 6.15
CA ARG A 33 -18.66 -3.61 6.75
C ARG A 33 -18.69 -2.26 6.07
N THR A 34 -18.35 -1.24 6.84
CA THR A 34 -18.47 0.15 6.44
C THR A 34 -17.10 0.83 6.49
N ILE A 35 -16.85 1.80 5.60
CA ILE A 35 -15.55 2.49 5.57
C ILE A 35 -15.41 3.46 6.77
N GLU A 36 -16.54 3.86 7.34
CA GLU A 36 -16.68 4.71 8.52
C GLU A 36 -15.97 4.12 9.75
N GLU A 37 -15.79 2.80 9.82
CA GLU A 37 -14.98 2.11 10.85
C GLU A 37 -13.53 2.61 10.90
N TYR A 38 -13.05 3.26 9.84
CA TYR A 38 -11.68 3.76 9.70
C TYR A 38 -11.56 5.27 9.90
N ILE A 39 -12.67 5.99 10.07
CA ILE A 39 -12.69 7.44 10.29
C ILE A 39 -12.38 7.76 11.75
N GLU A 40 -11.53 8.76 11.97
CA GLU A 40 -11.28 9.36 13.28
C GLU A 40 -11.28 10.89 13.16
N ASP A 41 -11.95 11.60 14.06
CA ASP A 41 -12.14 13.05 13.94
C ASP A 41 -10.84 13.85 13.86
N SER A 42 -9.79 13.39 14.54
CA SER A 42 -8.46 14.02 14.60
C SER A 42 -7.53 13.62 13.45
N ILE A 43 -8.00 12.82 12.50
CA ILE A 43 -7.21 12.33 11.37
C ILE A 43 -7.81 12.85 10.06
N ASP A 44 -6.96 13.43 9.24
CA ASP A 44 -7.34 13.95 7.93
C ASP A 44 -7.12 12.91 6.82
N ILE A 45 -6.05 12.13 6.88
CA ILE A 45 -5.78 11.08 5.88
C ILE A 45 -5.42 9.76 6.54
N VAL A 46 -6.09 8.69 6.12
CA VAL A 46 -5.80 7.32 6.53
C VAL A 46 -5.19 6.56 5.35
N PHE A 47 -4.00 6.04 5.58
CA PHE A 47 -3.33 5.05 4.75
C PHE A 47 -3.23 3.71 5.48
N TYR A 48 -2.68 2.70 4.81
CA TYR A 48 -2.25 1.48 5.47
C TYR A 48 -0.96 0.92 4.87
N ASP A 49 -0.22 0.18 5.69
CA ASP A 49 0.93 -0.58 5.24
C ASP A 49 0.51 -1.76 4.37
N ARG A 50 1.08 -1.84 3.17
CA ARG A 50 0.91 -2.99 2.30
C ARG A 50 1.46 -4.24 2.99
N PHE A 51 0.73 -5.35 2.97
CA PHE A 51 1.05 -6.48 3.84
C PHE A 51 2.42 -7.09 3.53
N TYR A 52 2.74 -7.28 2.24
CA TYR A 52 3.88 -8.09 1.82
C TYR A 52 5.14 -7.28 1.44
N THR A 53 5.07 -5.95 1.45
CA THR A 53 6.20 -5.04 1.17
C THR A 53 6.45 -4.10 2.36
N PHE A 54 7.39 -3.16 2.24
CA PHE A 54 7.67 -2.15 3.28
C PHE A 54 6.96 -0.82 3.00
N GLU A 55 6.04 -0.83 2.04
CA GLU A 55 5.41 0.37 1.49
C GLU A 55 4.13 0.72 2.23
N VAL A 56 3.87 2.02 2.33
CA VAL A 56 2.52 2.55 2.45
C VAL A 56 1.84 2.42 1.08
N MET A 57 0.61 1.91 1.05
CA MET A 57 -0.16 1.68 -0.17
C MET A 57 -0.70 3.00 -0.75
N ALA A 58 -0.36 3.30 -2.01
CA ALA A 58 -0.91 4.43 -2.76
C ALA A 58 -2.19 4.11 -3.52
N GLY A 59 -2.47 2.83 -3.77
CA GLY A 59 -3.64 2.37 -4.52
C GLY A 59 -4.97 2.59 -3.81
N THR A 60 -4.96 3.03 -2.56
CA THR A 60 -6.17 3.44 -1.83
C THR A 60 -5.81 4.24 -0.59
N TYR A 61 -6.63 5.22 -0.25
CA TYR A 61 -6.55 5.99 0.99
C TYR A 61 -7.91 6.66 1.26
N LEU A 62 -8.19 6.94 2.52
CA LEU A 62 -9.36 7.69 2.95
C LEU A 62 -8.92 9.10 3.32
N VAL A 63 -9.58 10.12 2.77
CA VAL A 63 -9.22 11.53 2.99
C VAL A 63 -10.43 12.36 3.39
N LYS A 64 -10.27 13.13 4.46
CA LYS A 64 -11.22 14.11 4.98
C LYS A 64 -11.08 15.43 4.24
N ASN A 65 -12.19 16.11 4.02
CA ASN A 65 -12.23 17.43 3.42
C ASN A 65 -11.70 18.53 4.37
N THR A 66 -10.39 18.78 4.29
CA THR A 66 -9.69 19.88 4.95
C THR A 66 -8.77 20.59 3.95
N ASP A 67 -8.41 21.85 4.22
CA ASP A 67 -7.37 22.54 3.43
C ASP A 67 -6.04 21.79 3.50
N TRP A 68 -5.71 21.29 4.70
CA TRP A 68 -4.52 20.48 4.95
C TRP A 68 -4.46 19.23 4.04
N SER A 69 -5.57 18.50 3.92
CA SER A 69 -5.68 17.33 3.04
C SER A 69 -5.43 17.68 1.57
N ARG A 70 -5.98 18.81 1.09
CA ARG A 70 -5.78 19.27 -0.28
C ARG A 70 -4.33 19.61 -0.54
N ASP A 71 -3.68 20.31 0.39
CA ASP A 71 -2.27 20.67 0.28
C ASP A 71 -1.37 19.43 0.25
N PHE A 72 -1.63 18.47 1.14
CA PHE A 72 -0.92 17.19 1.14
C PHE A 72 -1.05 16.47 -0.20
N LEU A 73 -2.28 16.32 -0.72
CA LEU A 73 -2.54 15.62 -1.98
C LEU A 73 -1.98 16.35 -3.20
N ASN A 74 -2.02 17.68 -3.22
CA ASN A 74 -1.40 18.49 -4.28
C ASN A 74 0.12 18.34 -4.27
N GLY A 75 0.75 18.37 -3.09
CA GLY A 75 2.20 18.16 -2.97
C GLY A 75 2.62 16.74 -3.37
N TRP A 76 1.81 15.72 -3.05
CA TRP A 76 2.04 14.37 -3.53
C TRP A 76 1.88 14.25 -5.05
N ALA A 77 0.84 14.87 -5.63
CA ALA A 77 0.62 14.90 -7.07
C ALA A 77 1.81 15.59 -7.80
N ASN A 78 2.25 16.73 -7.28
CA ASN A 78 3.38 17.49 -7.83
C ASN A 78 4.74 16.80 -7.60
N TYR A 79 4.79 15.71 -6.82
CA TYR A 79 6.01 14.91 -6.71
C TYR A 79 6.42 14.29 -8.05
N GLU A 80 5.52 14.21 -9.05
CA GLU A 80 5.88 13.77 -10.40
C GLU A 80 7.08 14.54 -11.00
N TYR A 81 7.27 15.80 -10.64
CA TYR A 81 8.39 16.65 -11.09
C TYR A 81 9.69 16.42 -10.30
N ARG A 82 9.66 15.64 -9.21
CA ARG A 82 10.79 15.36 -8.32
C ARG A 82 11.23 13.89 -8.35
N LEU A 83 10.70 13.11 -9.29
CA LEU A 83 11.07 11.71 -9.47
C LEU A 83 12.52 11.57 -9.98
N PRO A 84 13.26 10.55 -9.51
CA PRO A 84 14.55 10.23 -10.12
C PRO A 84 14.35 9.61 -11.51
N HIS A 85 15.36 9.76 -12.38
CA HIS A 85 15.40 9.13 -13.71
C HIS A 85 15.66 7.61 -13.71
N SER A 86 15.45 6.94 -12.56
CA SER A 86 15.70 5.52 -12.31
C SER A 86 14.40 4.72 -12.23
N PHE A 87 14.46 3.40 -12.00
CA PHE A 87 13.25 2.62 -11.74
C PHE A 87 12.69 2.97 -10.34
N HIS A 88 11.60 3.73 -10.29
CA HIS A 88 11.20 4.43 -9.06
C HIS A 88 9.87 3.97 -8.43
N GLY A 89 9.08 3.12 -9.09
CA GLY A 89 7.79 2.64 -8.53
C GLY A 89 6.64 3.65 -8.59
N SER A 90 6.74 4.66 -9.46
CA SER A 90 5.74 5.71 -9.69
C SER A 90 5.32 6.47 -8.41
N ASP A 91 4.03 6.78 -8.30
CA ASP A 91 3.42 7.51 -7.19
C ASP A 91 3.47 6.76 -5.86
N ASN A 92 3.46 5.42 -5.87
CA ASN A 92 3.66 4.61 -4.67
C ASN A 92 5.08 4.79 -4.10
N GLY A 93 6.10 4.76 -4.97
CA GLY A 93 7.47 5.09 -4.57
C GLY A 93 7.58 6.51 -4.02
N ALA A 94 6.97 7.48 -4.72
CA ALA A 94 6.94 8.88 -4.28
C ALA A 94 6.21 9.08 -2.94
N LEU A 95 5.08 8.40 -2.70
CA LEU A 95 4.33 8.49 -1.45
C LEU A 95 5.21 8.19 -0.24
N ASN A 96 6.00 7.12 -0.33
CA ASN A 96 6.81 6.65 0.79
C ASN A 96 7.82 7.72 1.21
N ILE A 97 8.55 8.32 0.27
CA ILE A 97 9.49 9.41 0.60
C ILE A 97 8.78 10.70 0.98
N TYR A 98 7.69 11.05 0.29
CA TYR A 98 6.92 12.27 0.55
C TYR A 98 6.34 12.29 1.96
N LEU A 99 5.88 11.14 2.47
CA LEU A 99 5.44 11.02 3.85
C LEU A 99 6.54 11.39 4.85
N VAL A 100 7.78 10.96 4.60
CA VAL A 100 8.91 11.26 5.49
C VAL A 100 9.33 12.74 5.39
N GLU A 101 9.36 13.30 4.18
CA GLU A 101 9.59 14.74 3.99
C GLU A 101 8.56 15.58 4.75
N TRP A 102 7.29 15.16 4.71
CA TRP A 102 6.19 15.88 5.33
C TRP A 102 6.15 15.74 6.85
N ILE A 103 6.38 14.53 7.36
CA ILE A 103 6.24 14.20 8.79
C ILE A 103 7.51 14.55 9.56
N THR A 104 8.69 14.36 8.97
CA THR A 104 9.99 14.57 9.62
C THR A 104 10.94 15.41 8.76
N PRO A 105 10.62 16.68 8.48
CA PRO A 105 11.43 17.52 7.59
C PRO A 105 12.86 17.76 8.11
N SER A 106 13.11 17.57 9.41
CA SER A 106 14.42 17.72 10.05
C SER A 106 15.36 16.52 9.89
N ARG A 107 14.94 15.46 9.17
CA ARG A 107 15.74 14.23 8.94
C ARG A 107 16.22 14.13 7.50
N ASP A 108 16.56 15.26 6.91
CA ASP A 108 16.99 15.41 5.51
C ASP A 108 18.27 14.64 5.22
N ILE A 109 19.24 14.63 6.14
CA ILE A 109 20.50 13.89 6.03
C ILE A 109 20.25 12.38 5.88
N GLU A 110 19.41 11.80 6.75
CA GLU A 110 19.07 10.38 6.64
C GLU A 110 18.26 10.10 5.37
N LEU A 111 17.39 11.02 4.99
CA LEU A 111 16.57 10.86 3.79
C LEU A 111 17.39 10.90 2.51
N ASP A 112 18.47 11.67 2.46
CA ASP A 112 19.40 11.73 1.32
C ASP A 112 20.06 10.37 1.03
N VAL A 113 20.34 9.58 2.07
CA VAL A 113 20.81 8.21 1.92
C VAL A 113 19.77 7.39 1.14
N CYS A 114 18.50 7.48 1.51
CA CYS A 114 17.42 6.77 0.81
C CYS A 114 17.20 7.31 -0.61
N ARG A 115 17.28 8.63 -0.83
CA ARG A 115 17.20 9.25 -2.17
C ARG A 115 18.27 8.71 -3.12
N ARG A 116 19.51 8.51 -2.64
CA ARG A 116 20.59 7.94 -3.45
C ARG A 116 20.28 6.50 -3.87
N ILE A 117 19.76 5.67 -2.96
CA ILE A 117 19.32 4.31 -3.29
C ILE A 117 18.25 4.36 -4.36
N TRP A 118 17.23 5.21 -4.17
CA TRP A 118 16.14 5.37 -5.12
C TRP A 118 16.65 5.79 -6.51
N SER A 119 17.56 6.77 -6.57
CA SER A 119 18.14 7.26 -7.83
C SER A 119 19.00 6.25 -8.61
N ARG A 120 19.39 5.13 -7.99
CA ARG A 120 20.15 4.06 -8.64
C ARG A 120 19.34 2.77 -8.82
N SER A 121 18.09 2.78 -8.39
CA SER A 121 17.19 1.63 -8.49
C SER A 121 16.96 1.23 -9.95
N ARG A 122 17.01 -0.08 -10.24
CA ARG A 122 16.85 -0.64 -11.59
C ARG A 122 15.62 -1.52 -11.74
N ASP A 123 15.05 -1.94 -10.61
CA ASP A 123 13.98 -2.93 -10.52
C ASP A 123 13.25 -2.80 -9.16
N TRP A 124 12.32 -3.72 -8.89
CA TRP A 124 11.57 -3.75 -7.64
C TRP A 124 12.44 -4.04 -6.41
N ASP A 125 13.55 -4.76 -6.54
CA ASP A 125 14.46 -4.98 -5.41
C ASP A 125 15.14 -3.68 -4.99
N GLY A 126 15.51 -2.83 -5.96
CA GLY A 126 16.00 -1.48 -5.71
C GLY A 126 14.95 -0.59 -5.03
N VAL A 127 13.70 -0.60 -5.52
CA VAL A 127 12.58 0.14 -4.92
C VAL A 127 12.29 -0.35 -3.52
N PHE A 128 12.25 -1.66 -3.27
CA PHE A 128 12.02 -2.21 -1.93
C PHE A 128 13.16 -1.93 -0.97
N THR A 129 14.40 -1.85 -1.46
CA THR A 129 15.54 -1.39 -0.66
C THR A 129 15.37 0.08 -0.27
N PHE A 130 14.94 0.91 -1.21
CA PHE A 130 14.60 2.31 -0.94
C PHE A 130 13.44 2.45 0.06
N THR A 131 12.33 1.73 -0.13
CA THR A 131 11.16 1.85 0.76
C THR A 131 11.44 1.30 2.15
N ALA A 132 12.28 0.25 2.29
CA ALA A 132 12.78 -0.20 3.58
C ALA A 132 13.59 0.90 4.29
N CYS A 133 14.49 1.59 3.57
CA CYS A 133 15.29 2.70 4.09
C CYS A 133 14.39 3.84 4.60
N VAL A 134 13.45 4.29 3.76
CA VAL A 134 12.51 5.36 4.12
C VAL A 134 11.63 4.96 5.31
N ARG A 135 11.16 3.71 5.33
CA ARG A 135 10.31 3.21 6.41
C ARG A 135 11.06 3.11 7.74
N ASP A 136 12.38 2.90 7.73
CA ASP A 136 13.21 2.92 8.93
C ASP A 136 13.26 4.32 9.57
N ILE A 137 13.28 5.38 8.75
CA ILE A 137 13.23 6.76 9.21
C ILE A 137 11.86 7.09 9.84
N LEU A 138 10.78 6.67 9.17
CA LEU A 138 9.40 6.94 9.63
C LEU A 138 9.05 6.16 10.91
N GLY A 139 9.52 4.91 11.02
CA GLY A 139 9.24 4.01 12.13
C GLY A 139 7.90 3.26 12.01
N ASP A 140 7.45 2.71 13.13
CA ASP A 140 6.26 1.83 13.21
C ASP A 140 5.09 2.47 13.97
N GLN A 141 5.13 3.80 14.19
CA GLN A 141 3.98 4.52 14.73
C GLN A 141 2.81 4.49 13.75
N THR A 142 1.58 4.59 14.27
CA THR A 142 0.37 4.56 13.45
C THR A 142 -0.27 5.94 13.27
N LYS A 143 0.12 6.94 14.06
CA LYS A 143 -0.42 8.30 14.01
C LYS A 143 0.72 9.30 13.93
N TYR A 144 0.66 10.18 12.93
CA TYR A 144 1.64 11.21 12.63
C TYR A 144 0.90 12.54 12.43
N GLY A 145 0.42 13.13 13.54
CA GLY A 145 -0.48 14.27 13.49
C GLY A 145 -1.76 13.94 12.71
N ASN A 146 -1.98 14.65 11.60
CA ASN A 146 -3.14 14.52 10.73
C ASN A 146 -3.17 13.24 9.88
N ILE A 147 -2.08 12.45 9.88
CA ILE A 147 -1.98 11.21 9.10
C ILE A 147 -2.09 10.01 10.03
N LYS A 148 -2.92 9.03 9.65
CA LYS A 148 -2.91 7.68 10.24
C LYS A 148 -2.42 6.67 9.22
N ILE A 149 -1.50 5.79 9.63
CA ILE A 149 -1.05 4.64 8.85
C ILE A 149 -1.43 3.38 9.61
N LEU A 150 -2.39 2.63 9.08
CA LEU A 150 -2.83 1.38 9.68
C LEU A 150 -1.78 0.29 9.48
N LYS A 151 -1.61 -0.56 10.50
CA LYS A 151 -0.66 -1.68 10.47
C LYS A 151 -1.06 -2.70 9.40
N LYS A 152 -0.09 -3.49 8.96
CA LYS A 152 -0.28 -4.58 7.99
C LYS A 152 -1.48 -5.46 8.36
N GLY A 153 -2.40 -5.61 7.41
CA GLY A 153 -3.60 -6.42 7.56
C GLY A 153 -4.74 -5.75 8.32
N THR A 154 -4.57 -4.54 8.86
CA THR A 154 -5.63 -3.84 9.59
C THR A 154 -6.39 -2.82 8.74
N GLY A 155 -5.96 -2.56 7.50
CA GLY A 155 -6.70 -1.75 6.53
C GLY A 155 -7.99 -2.40 6.02
N TRP A 156 -8.76 -1.65 5.23
CA TRP A 156 -10.01 -2.13 4.61
C TRP A 156 -9.79 -3.13 3.48
N ALA A 157 -8.60 -3.12 2.85
CA ALA A 157 -8.25 -4.04 1.78
C ALA A 157 -6.93 -4.77 2.09
N ARG A 158 -6.81 -5.98 1.54
CA ARG A 158 -5.55 -6.73 1.51
C ARG A 158 -5.39 -7.43 0.17
N ASP A 159 -4.16 -7.67 -0.26
CA ASP A 159 -3.90 -8.41 -1.48
C ASP A 159 -4.51 -9.83 -1.39
N SER A 160 -5.29 -10.20 -2.40
CA SER A 160 -6.03 -11.47 -2.42
C SER A 160 -5.12 -12.70 -2.34
N PHE A 161 -3.94 -12.65 -2.96
CA PHE A 161 -2.99 -13.76 -3.00
C PHE A 161 -2.44 -14.16 -1.62
N LEU A 162 -2.55 -13.31 -0.59
CA LEU A 162 -2.05 -13.62 0.76
C LEU A 162 -2.67 -14.91 1.33
N THR A 163 -3.90 -15.21 0.91
CA THR A 163 -4.72 -16.34 1.36
C THR A 163 -5.40 -17.06 0.19
N ASN A 164 -4.90 -16.89 -1.04
CA ASN A 164 -5.56 -17.36 -2.27
C ASN A 164 -7.05 -16.99 -2.35
N ALA A 165 -7.33 -15.70 -2.14
CA ALA A 165 -8.66 -15.10 -2.11
C ALA A 165 -9.62 -15.66 -1.05
N LYS A 166 -9.16 -16.57 -0.16
CA LYS A 166 -9.96 -17.04 0.96
C LYS A 166 -10.15 -15.91 1.97
N TRP A 167 -11.34 -15.77 2.52
CA TRP A 167 -11.73 -14.61 3.31
C TRP A 167 -12.75 -14.98 4.40
N ASN A 168 -13.05 -14.04 5.29
CA ASN A 168 -14.09 -14.21 6.30
C ASN A 168 -14.82 -12.89 6.57
N PRO A 169 -16.17 -12.89 6.67
CA PRO A 169 -16.94 -11.67 6.90
C PRO A 169 -16.68 -10.99 8.26
N ALA A 170 -16.22 -11.71 9.28
CA ALA A 170 -15.83 -11.10 10.55
C ALA A 170 -14.47 -10.37 10.48
N ARG A 171 -13.72 -10.53 9.39
CA ARG A 171 -12.33 -10.05 9.28
C ARG A 171 -12.07 -9.14 8.09
N ASP A 172 -12.65 -9.46 6.94
CA ASP A 172 -12.35 -8.84 5.66
C ASP A 172 -13.45 -7.89 5.22
N PHE A 173 -13.06 -6.85 4.49
CA PHE A 173 -13.98 -5.91 3.85
C PHE A 173 -13.79 -5.94 2.33
N MET A 174 -12.59 -5.62 1.85
CA MET A 174 -12.24 -5.61 0.43
C MET A 174 -11.02 -6.49 0.14
N LEU A 175 -10.89 -6.94 -1.11
CA LEU A 175 -9.69 -7.62 -1.62
C LEU A 175 -9.06 -6.79 -2.75
N HIS A 176 -7.75 -6.69 -2.72
CA HIS A 176 -6.93 -6.04 -3.76
C HIS A 176 -6.33 -7.08 -4.72
N ASP A 177 -5.82 -6.59 -5.86
CA ASP A 177 -5.19 -7.35 -6.95
C ASP A 177 -6.18 -8.23 -7.73
N MET A 178 -7.44 -7.81 -7.82
CA MET A 178 -8.51 -8.51 -8.55
C MET A 178 -8.51 -8.21 -10.06
N LYS A 179 -7.32 -8.10 -10.67
CA LYS A 179 -7.18 -7.80 -12.11
C LYS A 179 -7.70 -8.97 -12.94
N VAL A 180 -8.62 -8.73 -13.87
CA VAL A 180 -9.28 -9.78 -14.68
C VAL A 180 -8.28 -10.75 -15.33
N LYS A 181 -7.17 -10.24 -15.87
CA LYS A 181 -6.12 -11.05 -16.52
C LYS A 181 -5.41 -12.07 -15.61
N TYR A 182 -5.50 -11.89 -14.29
CA TYR A 182 -4.91 -12.80 -13.30
C TYR A 182 -5.97 -13.63 -12.55
N ARG A 183 -7.24 -13.55 -12.96
CA ARG A 183 -8.29 -14.40 -12.42
C ARG A 183 -8.01 -15.86 -12.79
N ARG A 184 -8.05 -16.74 -11.79
CA ARG A 184 -7.86 -18.19 -11.96
C ARG A 184 -9.16 -18.93 -11.64
N PHE A 185 -9.29 -20.11 -12.23
CA PHE A 185 -10.28 -21.12 -11.84
C PHE A 185 -9.58 -22.24 -11.08
N TYR A 186 -10.29 -22.89 -10.17
CA TYR A 186 -9.73 -23.98 -9.38
C TYR A 186 -10.66 -25.20 -9.40
N ARG A 187 -10.08 -26.40 -9.30
CA ARG A 187 -10.84 -27.65 -9.05
C ARG A 187 -10.76 -28.07 -7.57
N THR A 188 -9.60 -27.84 -6.92
CA THR A 188 -9.38 -27.94 -5.47
C THR A 188 -8.41 -26.82 -5.04
N LEU A 189 -8.69 -26.10 -3.94
CA LEU A 189 -7.80 -25.10 -3.32
C LEU A 189 -7.63 -25.42 -1.83
N SER A 190 -6.45 -25.90 -1.46
CA SER A 190 -5.99 -25.75 -0.08
C SER A 190 -5.83 -24.26 0.27
N LEU A 191 -5.72 -23.92 1.57
CA LEU A 191 -5.27 -22.58 2.05
C LEU A 191 -3.81 -22.24 1.67
N VAL A 192 -3.33 -22.91 0.61
CA VAL A 192 -2.00 -23.11 0.05
C VAL A 192 -0.93 -23.68 0.99
N SER A 193 -0.32 -24.74 0.46
CA SER A 193 1.08 -25.12 0.68
C SER A 193 2.03 -23.92 0.50
N PRO A 194 3.31 -23.99 0.92
CA PRO A 194 4.26 -22.89 0.83
C PRO A 194 4.25 -22.28 -0.57
N MET A 195 3.94 -20.98 -0.69
CA MET A 195 3.80 -20.31 -1.98
C MET A 195 5.07 -20.50 -2.82
N ARG A 196 4.94 -21.17 -3.97
CA ARG A 196 5.89 -21.00 -5.06
C ARG A 196 5.66 -19.60 -5.64
N THR A 197 6.73 -18.89 -5.95
CA THR A 197 6.77 -17.52 -6.50
C THR A 197 5.90 -17.27 -7.76
N VAL A 198 5.34 -18.33 -8.35
CA VAL A 198 4.57 -18.33 -9.61
C VAL A 198 3.12 -17.84 -9.45
N GLU A 199 2.62 -17.67 -8.21
CA GLU A 199 1.20 -17.31 -7.95
C GLU A 199 0.97 -15.87 -7.46
N MET A 200 2.02 -15.04 -7.34
CA MET A 200 1.82 -13.61 -7.04
C MET A 200 0.91 -12.99 -8.10
N HIS A 201 -0.09 -12.23 -7.65
CA HIS A 201 -1.18 -11.64 -8.45
C HIS A 201 -2.35 -12.54 -8.84
N SER A 202 -2.30 -13.84 -8.59
CA SER A 202 -3.46 -14.70 -8.87
C SER A 202 -4.57 -14.46 -7.85
N TRP A 203 -5.81 -14.42 -8.32
CA TRP A 203 -7.00 -14.32 -7.47
C TRP A 203 -8.12 -15.24 -7.96
N TYR A 204 -9.05 -15.54 -7.06
CA TYR A 204 -10.22 -16.39 -7.32
C TYR A 204 -11.48 -15.61 -6.99
N ASN A 205 -12.54 -15.81 -7.78
CA ASN A 205 -13.78 -15.06 -7.61
C ASN A 205 -14.49 -15.49 -6.31
N PRO A 206 -14.67 -14.60 -5.32
CA PRO A 206 -15.37 -14.94 -4.08
C PRO A 206 -16.88 -15.11 -4.27
N PHE A 207 -17.43 -14.70 -5.42
CA PHE A 207 -18.86 -14.74 -5.71
C PHE A 207 -19.25 -16.00 -6.49
N ALA A 208 -20.39 -16.57 -6.12
CA ALA A 208 -21.00 -17.68 -6.82
C ALA A 208 -21.94 -17.14 -7.92
N GLY A 209 -21.47 -17.23 -9.17
CA GLY A 209 -22.19 -16.76 -10.35
C GLY A 209 -21.96 -15.28 -10.67
N ASP A 210 -22.78 -14.76 -11.58
CA ASP A 210 -22.75 -13.36 -12.02
C ASP A 210 -23.62 -12.47 -11.13
N PHE A 211 -23.28 -11.18 -11.09
CA PHE A 211 -24.08 -10.19 -10.37
C PHE A 211 -25.39 -9.87 -11.10
N ARG A 212 -26.50 -10.05 -10.38
CA ARG A 212 -27.84 -9.60 -10.76
C ARG A 212 -27.97 -8.11 -10.46
N LEU A 213 -27.58 -7.25 -11.41
CA LEU A 213 -27.55 -5.79 -11.22
C LEU A 213 -28.93 -5.19 -10.86
N ASP A 214 -30.03 -5.85 -11.24
CA ASP A 214 -31.41 -5.49 -10.87
C ASP A 214 -31.66 -5.52 -9.35
N LEU A 215 -30.85 -6.30 -8.62
CA LEU A 215 -30.92 -6.46 -7.18
C LEU A 215 -30.01 -5.47 -6.41
N CYS A 216 -29.13 -4.73 -7.09
CA CYS A 216 -28.23 -3.75 -6.48
C CYS A 216 -29.00 -2.49 -6.05
N ARG A 217 -29.68 -2.57 -4.90
CA ARG A 217 -30.46 -1.48 -4.30
C ARG A 217 -29.96 -1.21 -2.87
N PRO A 218 -30.09 0.04 -2.35
CA PRO A 218 -29.73 0.34 -0.96
C PRO A 218 -30.39 -0.65 0.02
N GLY A 219 -29.60 -1.17 0.95
CA GLY A 219 -30.05 -2.14 1.95
C GLY A 219 -30.07 -3.61 1.49
N ASN A 220 -29.88 -3.91 0.20
CA ASN A 220 -29.78 -5.29 -0.25
C ASN A 220 -28.34 -5.81 -0.16
N SER A 221 -28.07 -6.68 0.82
CA SER A 221 -26.79 -7.37 1.02
C SER A 221 -26.85 -8.88 0.69
N SER A 222 -27.85 -9.33 -0.09
CA SER A 222 -28.05 -10.74 -0.47
C SER A 222 -27.06 -11.24 -1.53
N TRP A 223 -25.76 -11.12 -1.23
CA TRP A 223 -24.69 -11.50 -2.15
C TRP A 223 -24.51 -13.02 -2.16
N SER A 224 -24.31 -13.58 -3.35
CA SER A 224 -24.08 -15.02 -3.54
C SER A 224 -22.58 -15.30 -3.52
N TYR A 225 -22.15 -16.18 -2.61
CA TYR A 225 -20.73 -16.44 -2.36
C TYR A 225 -20.31 -17.86 -2.67
N ASP A 226 -19.05 -17.99 -3.06
CA ASP A 226 -18.36 -19.27 -3.10
C ASP A 226 -17.95 -19.67 -1.68
N ASN A 227 -18.76 -20.54 -1.06
CA ASN A 227 -18.56 -21.01 0.31
C ASN A 227 -17.20 -21.69 0.54
N TYR A 228 -16.54 -22.18 -0.52
CA TYR A 228 -15.22 -22.81 -0.37
C TYR A 228 -14.10 -21.79 -0.14
N LEU A 229 -14.33 -20.53 -0.49
CA LEU A 229 -13.42 -19.42 -0.20
C LEU A 229 -13.68 -18.78 1.16
N ILE A 230 -14.79 -19.11 1.82
CA ILE A 230 -15.06 -18.66 3.19
C ILE A 230 -14.42 -19.63 4.18
N VAL A 231 -13.50 -19.14 5.01
CA VAL A 231 -12.76 -19.96 5.99
C VAL A 231 -12.87 -19.39 7.40
N PRO A 232 -12.67 -20.20 8.46
CA PRO A 232 -12.62 -19.69 9.83
C PRO A 232 -11.55 -18.61 10.02
N VAL A 233 -11.86 -17.57 10.80
CA VAL A 233 -10.96 -16.42 11.07
C VAL A 233 -9.58 -16.88 11.55
N TYR A 234 -9.51 -17.87 12.44
CA TYR A 234 -8.22 -18.32 13.00
C TYR A 234 -7.24 -18.82 11.93
N LYS A 235 -7.72 -19.38 10.81
CA LYS A 235 -6.85 -19.81 9.70
C LYS A 235 -6.27 -18.63 8.94
N LEU A 236 -7.02 -17.53 8.81
CA LEU A 236 -6.53 -16.29 8.22
C LEU A 236 -5.48 -15.65 9.13
N GLU A 237 -5.75 -15.57 10.43
CA GLU A 237 -4.81 -14.98 11.40
C GLU A 237 -3.51 -15.77 11.51
N GLU A 238 -3.56 -17.10 11.50
CA GLU A 238 -2.35 -17.94 11.44
C GLU A 238 -1.51 -17.62 10.21
N ARG A 239 -2.15 -17.48 9.04
CA ARG A 239 -1.48 -17.11 7.79
C ARG A 239 -0.89 -15.71 7.84
N PHE A 240 -1.63 -14.74 8.38
CA PHE A 240 -1.16 -13.37 8.53
C PHE A 240 0.05 -13.30 9.46
N ARG A 241 0.05 -14.04 10.58
CA ARG A 241 1.18 -14.12 11.50
C ARG A 241 2.43 -14.68 10.81
N GLN A 242 2.30 -15.78 10.07
CA GLN A 242 3.40 -16.36 9.29
C GLN A 242 3.95 -15.35 8.28
N LYS A 243 3.08 -14.71 7.50
CA LYS A 243 3.51 -13.73 6.49
C LYS A 243 4.11 -12.48 7.10
N TYR A 244 3.62 -12.03 8.23
CA TYR A 244 4.19 -10.89 8.94
C TYR A 244 5.63 -11.19 9.38
N LEU A 245 5.89 -12.39 9.90
CA LEU A 245 7.24 -12.83 10.27
C LEU A 245 8.16 -12.89 9.04
N GLU A 246 7.72 -13.49 7.94
CA GLU A 246 8.48 -13.55 6.69
C GLU A 246 8.86 -12.13 6.20
N VAL A 247 7.88 -11.22 6.13
CA VAL A 247 8.09 -9.83 5.71
C VAL A 247 9.03 -9.10 6.66
N HIS A 248 8.93 -9.35 7.97
CA HIS A 248 9.83 -8.74 8.94
C HIS A 248 11.29 -9.19 8.74
N PHE A 249 11.53 -10.49 8.55
CA PHE A 249 12.87 -10.99 8.21
C PHE A 249 13.38 -10.42 6.88
N GLU A 250 12.51 -10.30 5.88
CA GLU A 250 12.85 -9.67 4.61
C GLU A 250 13.19 -8.18 4.75
N LYS A 251 12.54 -7.45 5.67
CA LYS A 251 12.90 -6.06 6.00
C LYS A 251 14.33 -5.99 6.53
N LEU A 252 14.66 -6.82 7.53
CA LEU A 252 16.00 -6.86 8.13
C LEU A 252 17.08 -7.22 7.09
N ARG A 253 16.80 -8.22 6.24
CA ARG A 253 17.70 -8.61 5.14
C ARG A 253 17.92 -7.46 4.15
N THR A 254 16.86 -6.72 3.86
CA THR A 254 16.87 -5.59 2.92
C THR A 254 17.62 -4.38 3.50
N LEU A 255 17.43 -4.07 4.79
CA LEU A 255 18.24 -3.06 5.49
C LEU A 255 19.73 -3.43 5.52
N GLY A 256 20.06 -4.72 5.60
CA GLY A 256 21.45 -5.18 5.41
C GLY A 256 22.05 -4.81 4.04
N ARG A 257 21.23 -4.67 2.99
CA ARG A 257 21.69 -4.22 1.64
C ARG A 257 21.92 -2.72 1.58
N VAL A 258 21.19 -1.92 2.37
CA VAL A 258 21.42 -0.47 2.50
C VAL A 258 22.86 -0.21 2.91
N LYS A 259 23.37 -0.95 3.89
CA LYS A 259 24.79 -0.87 4.29
C LYS A 259 25.73 -1.17 3.12
N LYS A 260 25.54 -2.29 2.43
CA LYS A 260 26.36 -2.72 1.27
C LYS A 260 26.39 -1.70 0.15
N PHE A 261 25.31 -0.95 -0.05
CA PHE A 261 25.23 0.10 -1.06
C PHE A 261 26.28 1.19 -0.88
N PHE A 262 26.72 1.43 0.37
CA PHE A 262 27.70 2.46 0.71
C PHE A 262 29.07 1.91 1.14
N GLU A 263 29.23 0.60 1.31
CA GLU A 263 30.52 -0.03 1.70
C GLU A 263 31.68 0.28 0.73
N ASN A 264 31.39 0.51 -0.55
CA ASN A 264 32.39 0.84 -1.57
C ASN A 264 32.51 2.35 -1.87
N SER A 265 31.76 3.20 -1.16
CA SER A 265 31.78 4.66 -1.35
C SER A 265 32.46 5.31 -0.15
N SER A 266 33.55 6.05 -0.36
CA SER A 266 34.12 6.84 0.73
C SER A 266 33.13 7.96 1.12
N LEU A 267 33.07 8.33 2.40
CA LEU A 267 32.25 9.46 2.86
C LEU A 267 32.58 10.74 2.07
N HIS A 268 33.86 10.93 1.71
CA HIS A 268 34.32 12.02 0.86
C HIS A 268 33.71 12.00 -0.56
N THR A 269 33.58 10.82 -1.18
CA THR A 269 32.94 10.64 -2.49
C THR A 269 31.43 10.90 -2.42
N MET A 270 30.80 10.63 -1.28
CA MET A 270 29.37 10.91 -1.08
C MET A 270 29.10 12.42 -0.97
N ILE A 271 29.96 13.14 -0.23
CA ILE A 271 29.87 14.60 -0.03
C ILE A 271 30.19 15.39 -1.32
N SER A 272 31.10 14.89 -2.17
CA SER A 272 31.47 15.60 -3.41
C SER A 272 30.38 15.53 -4.50
N LEU A 273 29.56 14.48 -4.52
CA LEU A 273 28.46 14.31 -5.47
C LEU A 273 27.29 15.30 -5.22
N ASP A 274 27.11 15.78 -3.99
CA ASP A 274 26.04 16.76 -3.68
C ASP A 274 26.41 18.16 -4.16
N ARG A 275 27.69 18.54 -4.09
CA ARG A 275 28.18 19.84 -4.56
C ARG A 275 28.06 20.04 -6.07
N ASN A 276 28.00 18.96 -6.86
CA ASN A 276 27.84 19.04 -8.32
C ASN A 276 26.37 19.13 -8.77
N LYS A 277 25.40 19.22 -7.86
CA LYS A 277 23.98 19.45 -8.17
C LYS A 277 23.52 20.91 -7.95
N GLU A 278 24.40 21.78 -7.44
CA GLU A 278 24.13 23.20 -7.20
C GLU A 278 24.68 24.13 -8.32
N ILE A 279 24.96 23.62 -9.51
CA ILE A 279 25.38 24.41 -10.70
C ILE A 279 24.42 24.17 -11.87
#